data_AF-A0A0F4LAW6-F1
#
_entry.id   AF-A0A0F4LAW6-F1
#
_cell.length_a   1.000
_cell.length_b   1.000
_cell.length_c   1.000
_cell.angle_alpha   90.00
_cell.angle_beta   90.00
_cell.angle_gamma   90.00
#
_symmetry.space_group_name_H-M   'P 1'
#
loop_
_entity.id
_entity.type
_entity.pdbx_description
1 polymer ?
#
loop_
_entity_poly.entity_id
_entity_poly.type
_entity_poly.pdbx_seq_one_letter_code
_entity_poly.pdbx_strand_id
1 'polypeptide(L)'
;MTKTAGKKTAKFVFDNVIDLAGYLEYRLDNPTPLKIQKTLYFLWAFYSATYGNIQYSTDDQSEFDLQDGAYPPELFEPDFEAWRYGPVINKVYAAYKGDKIKKLNSNEIQDKISTGESEKREVLLFINNLVDQINEVNDFGLVQRSHKDKAWKDAYNENEQHCKIDSNQIKQDYINYIGE
;
A
#
# COMPACT_ATOMS: atom_id res chain seq x y z
N MET A 1 -5.65 31.24 -26.41
CA MET A 1 -5.33 31.20 -24.96
C MET A 1 -5.94 29.94 -24.38
N THR A 2 -5.25 28.81 -24.52
CA THR A 2 -5.62 27.55 -23.88
C THR A 2 -5.26 27.64 -22.41
N LYS A 3 -6.27 27.57 -21.54
CA LYS A 3 -6.08 27.45 -20.09
C LYS A 3 -5.35 26.13 -19.82
N THR A 4 -4.07 26.21 -19.46
CA THR A 4 -3.36 25.09 -18.85
C THR A 4 -4.03 24.81 -17.51
N ALA A 5 -4.87 23.79 -17.44
CA ALA A 5 -5.35 23.27 -16.18
C ALA A 5 -4.12 22.77 -15.41
N GLY A 6 -3.81 23.38 -14.26
CA GLY A 6 -2.74 22.90 -13.39
C GLY A 6 -3.01 21.44 -13.05
N LYS A 7 -2.14 20.53 -13.53
CA LYS A 7 -2.25 19.11 -13.23
C LYS A 7 -1.95 18.92 -11.74
N LYS A 8 -2.91 18.37 -11.01
CA LYS A 8 -2.82 18.05 -9.59
C LYS A 8 -1.94 16.81 -9.43
N THR A 9 -0.84 16.90 -8.69
CA THR A 9 0.00 15.75 -8.32
C THR A 9 -0.85 14.69 -7.60
N ALA A 10 -0.75 13.44 -8.02
CA ALA A 10 -1.50 12.35 -7.41
C ALA A 10 -1.02 12.12 -5.96
N LYS A 11 -1.97 12.04 -5.03
CA LYS A 11 -1.67 11.73 -3.61
C LYS A 11 -1.39 10.24 -3.42
N PHE A 12 -2.01 9.40 -4.24
CA PHE A 12 -1.99 7.95 -4.13
C PHE A 12 -1.61 7.30 -5.46
N VAL A 13 -0.92 6.16 -5.41
CA VAL A 13 -0.73 5.29 -6.57
C VAL A 13 -2.05 4.66 -7.00
N PHE A 14 -2.82 4.15 -6.03
CA PHE A 14 -4.16 3.62 -6.23
C PHE A 14 -5.18 4.50 -5.52
N ASP A 15 -6.10 5.08 -6.29
CA ASP A 15 -7.22 5.85 -5.75
C ASP A 15 -8.22 4.97 -4.98
N ASN A 16 -8.24 3.67 -5.26
CA ASN A 16 -9.10 2.70 -4.61
C ASN A 16 -8.33 1.43 -4.21
N VAL A 17 -8.12 1.22 -2.92
CA VAL A 17 -7.46 0.02 -2.38
C VAL A 17 -8.17 -1.29 -2.75
N ILE A 18 -9.46 -1.26 -3.08
CA ILE A 18 -10.22 -2.44 -3.51
C ILE A 18 -9.71 -2.96 -4.86
N ASP A 19 -9.22 -2.08 -5.76
CA ASP A 19 -8.62 -2.51 -7.02
C ASP A 19 -7.33 -3.30 -6.77
N LEU A 20 -6.48 -2.81 -5.86
CA LEU A 20 -5.27 -3.54 -5.45
C LEU A 20 -5.64 -4.87 -4.76
N ALA A 21 -6.65 -4.90 -3.88
CA ALA A 21 -7.13 -6.15 -3.29
C ALA A 21 -7.63 -7.13 -4.37
N GLY A 22 -8.31 -6.65 -5.41
CA GLY A 22 -8.72 -7.45 -6.56
C GLY A 22 -7.55 -8.03 -7.35
N TYR A 23 -6.44 -7.32 -7.44
CA TYR A 23 -5.20 -7.85 -8.03
C TYR A 23 -4.52 -8.89 -7.12
N LEU A 24 -4.60 -8.70 -5.80
CA LEU A 24 -4.07 -9.68 -4.84
C LEU A 24 -4.85 -11.01 -4.88
N GLU A 25 -6.17 -10.99 -5.10
CA GLU A 25 -6.98 -12.20 -5.39
C GLU A 25 -6.50 -12.97 -6.64
N TYR A 26 -5.82 -12.28 -7.56
CA TYR A 26 -5.22 -12.88 -8.75
C TYR A 26 -3.82 -13.42 -8.53
N ARG A 27 -3.00 -12.74 -7.71
CA ARG A 27 -1.58 -13.05 -7.57
C ARG A 27 -1.19 -13.89 -6.37
N LEU A 28 -1.95 -13.84 -5.28
CA LEU A 28 -1.60 -14.58 -4.07
C LEU A 28 -1.95 -16.07 -4.24
N ASP A 29 -1.04 -16.92 -3.78
CA ASP A 29 -1.33 -18.34 -3.59
C ASP A 29 -2.28 -18.49 -2.40
N ASN A 30 -3.46 -19.06 -2.64
CA ASN A 30 -4.53 -19.21 -1.65
C ASN A 30 -4.86 -17.87 -0.95
N PRO A 31 -5.56 -16.94 -1.63
CA PRO A 31 -5.83 -15.58 -1.15
C PRO A 31 -6.85 -15.56 0.01
N THR A 32 -6.40 -15.91 1.22
CA THR A 32 -7.24 -15.81 2.42
C THR A 32 -7.48 -14.33 2.77
N PRO A 33 -8.56 -14.01 3.51
CA PRO A 33 -8.78 -12.65 4.00
C PRO A 33 -7.59 -12.12 4.82
N LEU A 34 -6.96 -13.00 5.61
CA LEU A 34 -5.78 -12.65 6.39
C LEU A 34 -4.61 -12.32 5.48
N LYS A 35 -4.31 -13.18 4.50
CA LYS A 35 -3.20 -13.00 3.58
C LYS A 35 -3.32 -11.68 2.82
N ILE A 36 -4.48 -11.39 2.23
CA ILE A 36 -4.75 -10.12 1.54
C ILE A 36 -4.51 -8.92 2.45
N GLN A 37 -5.02 -8.95 3.68
CA GLN A 37 -4.88 -7.83 4.63
C GLN A 37 -3.41 -7.62 5.04
N LYS A 38 -2.65 -8.70 5.29
CA LYS A 38 -1.22 -8.57 5.60
C LYS A 38 -0.43 -8.09 4.39
N THR A 39 -0.75 -8.56 3.19
CA THR A 39 -0.12 -8.10 1.96
C THR A 39 -0.35 -6.62 1.71
N LEU A 40 -1.59 -6.12 1.85
CA LEU A 40 -1.89 -4.70 1.73
C LEU A 40 -1.11 -3.86 2.75
N TYR A 41 -1.03 -4.34 3.99
CA TYR A 41 -0.26 -3.67 5.04
C TYR A 41 1.23 -3.58 4.69
N PHE A 42 1.87 -4.70 4.33
CA PHE A 42 3.29 -4.71 3.99
C PHE A 42 3.60 -3.92 2.72
N LEU A 43 2.76 -4.02 1.69
CA LEU A 43 2.90 -3.21 0.47
C LEU A 43 2.87 -1.71 0.79
N TRP A 44 1.89 -1.26 1.57
CA TRP A 44 1.79 0.15 1.96
C TRP A 44 2.99 0.58 2.80
N ALA A 45 3.37 -0.22 3.80
CA ALA A 45 4.46 0.09 4.71
C ALA A 45 5.80 0.24 3.98
N PHE A 46 6.20 -0.76 3.18
CA PHE A 46 7.43 -0.72 2.40
C PHE A 46 7.41 0.39 1.35
N TYR A 47 6.29 0.58 0.64
CA TYR A 47 6.17 1.64 -0.36
C TYR A 47 6.37 3.02 0.28
N SER A 48 5.66 3.30 1.38
CA SER A 48 5.69 4.60 2.06
C SER A 48 7.08 4.95 2.63
N ALA A 49 7.86 3.94 3.02
CA ALA A 49 9.22 4.09 3.54
C ALA A 49 10.29 4.19 2.44
N THR A 50 9.98 3.77 1.21
CA THR A 50 10.91 3.77 0.07
C THR A 50 10.50 4.80 -0.98
N TYR A 51 9.74 4.40 -2.00
CA TYR A 51 9.27 5.25 -3.09
C TYR A 51 8.53 6.50 -2.59
N GLY A 52 7.63 6.33 -1.62
CA GLY A 52 6.87 7.41 -0.99
C GLY A 52 7.67 8.29 -0.01
N ASN A 53 8.96 8.03 0.16
CA ASN A 53 9.86 8.80 1.03
C ASN A 53 11.00 9.50 0.30
N ILE A 54 11.03 9.43 -1.04
CA ILE A 54 12.01 10.15 -1.86
C ILE A 54 11.79 11.66 -1.67
N GLN A 55 12.84 12.37 -1.24
CA GLN A 55 12.83 13.83 -1.16
C GLN A 55 13.17 14.42 -2.52
N TYR A 56 12.21 15.10 -3.12
CA TYR A 56 12.41 15.86 -4.34
C TYR A 56 12.86 17.29 -3.97
N SER A 57 14.02 17.74 -4.45
CA SER A 57 14.54 19.08 -4.18
C SER A 57 13.66 20.16 -4.84
N THR A 58 13.35 21.22 -4.09
CA THR A 58 12.66 22.42 -4.62
C THR A 58 13.62 23.44 -5.24
N ASP A 59 14.94 23.28 -5.04
CA ASP A 59 15.98 24.22 -5.45
C ASP A 59 16.54 23.99 -6.86
N ASP A 60 16.26 22.84 -7.48
CA ASP A 60 16.49 22.66 -8.91
C ASP A 60 15.31 23.25 -9.69
N GLN A 61 15.37 24.57 -9.87
CA GLN A 61 14.57 25.32 -10.84
C GLN A 61 14.96 24.93 -12.29
N SER A 62 14.89 23.64 -12.62
CA SER A 62 14.47 23.27 -13.97
C SER A 62 12.96 23.23 -13.94
N GLU A 63 12.31 24.25 -14.51
CA GLU A 63 10.92 24.20 -14.97
C GLU A 63 10.73 23.19 -16.12
N PHE A 64 11.37 22.02 -16.01
CA PHE A 64 11.30 20.91 -16.92
C PHE A 64 10.89 19.69 -16.10
N ASP A 65 9.57 19.51 -15.99
CA ASP A 65 8.88 18.29 -15.60
C ASP A 65 9.29 17.59 -14.28
N LEU A 66 8.91 18.17 -13.14
CA LEU A 66 8.52 17.36 -11.96
C LEU A 66 7.17 16.62 -12.19
N GLN A 67 6.72 16.50 -13.44
CA GLN A 67 5.46 15.88 -13.85
C GLN A 67 5.63 14.43 -14.33
N ASP A 68 6.85 14.02 -14.70
CA ASP A 68 7.26 12.63 -14.98
C ASP A 68 8.42 12.29 -14.02
N GLY A 69 8.26 11.25 -13.18
CA GLY A 69 9.33 10.81 -12.27
C GLY A 69 9.12 11.00 -10.77
N ALA A 70 8.01 11.62 -10.33
CA ALA A 70 7.67 11.73 -8.90
C ALA A 70 6.66 10.65 -8.47
N TYR A 71 7.05 9.82 -7.49
CA TYR A 71 6.16 8.82 -6.89
C TYR A 71 5.16 9.51 -5.95
N PRO A 72 3.87 9.15 -6.00
CA PRO A 72 2.92 9.54 -4.97
C PRO A 72 3.44 9.14 -3.58
N PRO A 73 3.24 9.95 -2.53
CA PRO A 73 3.78 9.68 -1.19
C PRO A 73 3.21 8.41 -0.55
N GLU A 74 2.03 7.96 -0.99
CA GLU A 74 1.32 6.83 -0.40
C GLU A 74 0.82 5.88 -1.50
N LEU A 75 0.86 4.56 -1.23
CA LEU A 75 0.41 3.55 -2.21
C LEU A 75 -1.11 3.63 -2.42
N PHE A 76 -1.84 3.87 -1.35
CA PHE A 76 -3.29 4.09 -1.29
C PHE A 76 -3.59 4.79 0.03
N GLU A 77 -4.83 5.27 0.21
CA GLU A 77 -5.28 5.86 1.48
C GLU A 77 -5.22 4.86 2.65
N PRO A 78 -4.36 5.10 3.67
CA PRO A 78 -4.18 4.19 4.79
C PRO A 78 -5.31 4.36 5.80
N ASP A 79 -6.17 3.34 5.88
CA ASP A 79 -7.23 3.26 6.89
C ASP A 79 -7.09 1.95 7.68
N PHE A 80 -5.92 1.75 8.28
CA PHE A 80 -5.59 0.54 9.02
C PHE A 80 -6.13 0.59 10.45
N GLU A 81 -6.65 -0.54 10.89
CA GLU A 81 -7.08 -0.81 12.26
C GLU A 81 -6.26 -1.96 12.85
N ALA A 82 -5.91 -1.86 14.13
CA ALA A 82 -5.22 -2.90 14.87
C ALA A 82 -6.23 -3.94 15.37
N TRP A 83 -6.34 -5.06 14.64
CA TRP A 83 -7.18 -6.18 15.05
C TRP A 83 -6.34 -7.27 15.72
N ARG A 84 -7.01 -8.24 16.36
CA ARG A 84 -6.39 -9.38 17.05
C ARG A 84 -5.39 -10.18 16.21
N TYR A 85 -5.63 -10.26 14.90
CA TYR A 85 -4.75 -10.96 13.94
C TYR A 85 -3.97 -9.98 13.08
N GLY A 86 -3.62 -8.82 13.63
CA GLY A 86 -2.79 -7.80 13.01
C GLY A 86 -3.60 -6.68 12.34
N PRO A 87 -2.94 -5.82 11.55
CA PRO A 87 -3.54 -4.68 10.86
C PRO A 87 -4.57 -5.07 9.79
N VAL A 88 -5.71 -4.38 9.74
CA VAL A 88 -6.81 -4.64 8.81
C VAL A 88 -7.35 -3.32 8.26
N ILE A 89 -7.62 -3.27 6.96
CA ILE A 89 -8.46 -2.23 6.35
C ILE A 89 -9.90 -2.74 6.35
N ASN A 90 -10.73 -2.19 7.22
CA ASN A 90 -12.10 -2.68 7.45
C ASN A 90 -12.96 -2.66 6.17
N LYS A 91 -12.84 -1.61 5.33
CA LYS A 91 -13.54 -1.53 4.03
C LYS A 91 -13.18 -2.69 3.08
N VAL A 92 -11.92 -3.13 3.08
CA VAL A 92 -11.48 -4.29 2.27
C VAL A 92 -12.02 -5.59 2.86
N TYR A 93 -11.98 -5.74 4.19
CA TYR A 93 -12.52 -6.93 4.86
C TYR A 93 -14.03 -7.09 4.61
N ALA A 94 -14.79 -6.00 4.72
CA ALA A 94 -16.22 -5.97 4.43
C ALA A 94 -16.51 -6.29 2.95
N ALA A 95 -15.71 -5.76 2.03
CA ALA A 95 -15.83 -6.07 0.60
C ALA A 95 -15.57 -7.56 0.30
N TYR A 96 -14.52 -8.13 0.90
CA TYR A 96 -14.22 -9.57 0.78
C TYR A 96 -15.39 -10.41 1.31
N LYS A 97 -15.87 -10.12 2.51
CA LYS A 97 -16.99 -10.88 3.13
C LYS A 97 -18.29 -10.79 2.34
N GLY A 98 -18.50 -9.70 1.62
CA GLY A 98 -19.67 -9.51 0.76
C GLY A 98 -19.49 -9.99 -0.68
N ASP A 99 -18.39 -10.66 -1.02
CA ASP A 99 -18.05 -11.05 -2.40
C ASP A 99 -18.07 -9.86 -3.38
N LYS A 100 -17.56 -8.71 -2.92
CA LYS A 100 -17.54 -7.44 -3.66
C LYS A 100 -16.17 -7.10 -4.24
N ILE A 101 -15.19 -7.99 -4.11
CA ILE A 101 -13.86 -7.81 -4.67
C ILE A 101 -13.83 -8.44 -6.05
N LYS A 102 -13.82 -7.60 -7.08
CA LYS A 102 -13.60 -8.07 -8.45
C LYS A 102 -12.13 -8.46 -8.60
N LYS A 103 -11.86 -9.71 -8.95
CA LYS A 103 -10.53 -10.18 -9.33
C LYS A 103 -10.02 -9.42 -10.56
N LEU A 104 -8.82 -8.85 -10.47
CA LEU A 104 -8.17 -8.09 -11.55
C LEU A 104 -6.90 -8.80 -12.01
N ASN A 105 -6.72 -8.96 -13.32
CA ASN A 105 -5.47 -9.49 -13.89
C ASN A 105 -4.39 -8.39 -14.05
N SER A 106 -3.20 -8.79 -14.52
CA SER A 106 -2.06 -7.88 -14.69
C SER A 106 -2.29 -6.72 -15.66
N ASN A 107 -3.17 -6.86 -16.66
CA ASN A 107 -3.52 -5.76 -17.56
C ASN A 107 -4.55 -4.84 -16.92
N GLU A 108 -5.56 -5.38 -16.25
CA GLU A 108 -6.61 -4.59 -15.61
C GLU A 108 -6.08 -3.70 -14.47
N ILE A 109 -5.08 -4.16 -13.72
CA ILE A 109 -4.49 -3.37 -12.62
C ILE A 109 -3.64 -2.19 -13.13
N GLN A 110 -3.04 -2.30 -14.32
CA GLN A 110 -2.24 -1.21 -14.91
C GLN A 110 -3.06 0.05 -15.16
N ASP A 111 -4.34 -0.13 -15.51
CA ASP A 111 -5.29 0.98 -15.74
C ASP A 111 -5.76 1.65 -14.44
N LYS A 112 -5.38 1.10 -13.28
CA LYS A 112 -5.75 1.61 -11.94
C LYS A 112 -4.64 2.39 -11.24
N ILE A 113 -3.47 2.48 -11.87
CA ILE A 113 -2.30 3.15 -11.31
C ILE A 113 -2.24 4.59 -11.82
N SER A 114 -2.27 5.54 -10.89
CA SER A 114 -2.27 6.97 -11.12
C SER A 114 -0.85 7.57 -11.12
N THR A 115 0.06 6.99 -11.92
CA THR A 115 1.45 7.46 -12.11
C THR A 115 1.84 7.51 -13.59
N GLY A 116 3.00 8.10 -13.91
CA GLY A 116 3.61 8.00 -15.24
C GLY A 116 3.96 6.54 -15.61
N GLU A 117 4.20 6.29 -16.90
CA GLU A 117 4.39 4.93 -17.43
C GLU A 117 5.67 4.25 -16.91
N SER A 118 6.75 5.00 -16.67
CA SER A 118 7.97 4.47 -16.03
C SER A 118 7.70 4.07 -14.59
N GLU A 119 7.10 4.97 -13.79
CA GLU A 119 6.83 4.73 -12.37
C GLU A 119 5.82 3.59 -12.20
N LYS A 120 4.85 3.48 -13.12
CA LYS A 120 3.86 2.41 -13.13
C LYS A 120 4.51 1.03 -13.23
N ARG A 121 5.52 0.88 -14.10
CA ARG A 121 6.28 -0.38 -14.24
C ARG A 121 7.05 -0.71 -12.96
N GLU A 122 7.74 0.27 -12.39
CA GLU A 122 8.51 0.09 -11.16
C GLU A 122 7.62 -0.26 -9.96
N VAL A 123 6.48 0.43 -9.81
CA VAL A 123 5.46 0.13 -8.80
C VAL A 123 4.95 -1.31 -8.95
N LEU A 124 4.66 -1.74 -10.17
CA LEU A 124 4.19 -3.11 -10.40
C LEU A 124 5.26 -4.15 -10.14
N LEU A 125 6.52 -3.88 -10.50
CA LEU A 125 7.65 -4.76 -10.16
C LEU A 125 7.81 -4.86 -8.64
N PHE A 126 7.76 -3.75 -7.92
CA PHE A 126 7.75 -3.72 -6.46
C PHE A 126 6.62 -4.57 -5.87
N ILE A 127 5.38 -4.35 -6.31
CA ILE A 127 4.21 -5.09 -5.82
C ILE A 127 4.40 -6.59 -6.07
N ASN A 128 4.77 -6.96 -7.28
CA ASN A 128 4.93 -8.35 -7.69
C ASN A 128 6.02 -9.05 -6.86
N ASN A 129 7.19 -8.43 -6.72
CA ASN A 129 8.32 -9.00 -5.98
C ASN A 129 7.99 -9.19 -4.49
N LEU A 130 7.23 -8.26 -3.88
CA LEU A 130 6.83 -8.42 -2.48
C LEU A 130 5.74 -9.49 -2.33
N VAL A 131 4.79 -9.57 -3.27
CA VAL A 131 3.76 -10.62 -3.28
C VAL A 131 4.40 -12.01 -3.42
N ASP A 132 5.41 -12.15 -4.28
CA ASP A 132 6.11 -13.42 -4.47
C ASP A 132 6.81 -13.87 -3.17
N GLN A 133 7.47 -12.94 -2.45
CA GLN A 133 8.04 -13.22 -1.12
C GLN A 133 6.96 -13.56 -0.08
N ILE A 134 5.81 -12.88 -0.11
CA ILE A 134 4.70 -13.17 0.80
C ILE A 134 4.11 -14.55 0.54
N ASN A 135 4.13 -15.05 -0.70
CA ASN A 135 3.64 -16.38 -1.01
C ASN A 135 4.46 -17.49 -0.33
N GLU A 136 5.72 -17.23 0.00
CA GLU A 136 6.58 -18.15 0.75
C GLU A 136 6.25 -18.21 2.24
N VAL A 137 5.40 -17.30 2.74
CA VAL A 137 5.04 -17.17 4.16
C VAL A 137 3.58 -17.51 4.38
N ASN A 138 3.29 -18.37 5.36
CA ASN A 138 1.92 -18.70 5.74
C ASN A 138 1.24 -17.57 6.55
N ASP A 139 -0.09 -17.63 6.66
CA ASP A 139 -0.90 -16.63 7.35
C ASP A 139 -0.42 -16.34 8.78
N PHE A 140 -0.03 -17.36 9.54
CA PHE A 140 0.46 -17.17 10.92
C PHE A 140 1.81 -16.46 10.96
N GLY A 141 2.71 -16.77 10.02
CA GLY A 141 3.98 -16.06 9.87
C GLY A 141 3.78 -14.59 9.56
N LEU A 142 2.83 -14.26 8.67
CA LEU A 142 2.48 -12.88 8.35
C LEU A 142 1.86 -12.14 9.55
N VAL A 143 0.98 -12.80 10.31
CA VAL A 143 0.43 -12.25 11.56
C VAL A 143 1.55 -11.96 12.56
N GLN A 144 2.40 -12.94 12.84
CA GLN A 144 3.54 -12.79 13.75
C GLN A 144 4.47 -11.66 13.30
N ARG A 145 4.76 -11.54 12.00
CA ARG A 145 5.58 -10.46 11.45
C ARG A 145 4.93 -9.10 11.67
N SER A 146 3.64 -8.96 11.40
CA SER A 146 2.92 -7.69 11.61
C SER A 146 2.82 -7.30 13.09
N HIS A 147 2.78 -8.28 14.00
CA HIS A 147 2.79 -8.02 15.44
C HIS A 147 4.17 -7.58 15.97
N LYS A 148 5.22 -7.59 15.15
CA LYS A 148 6.52 -7.01 15.54
C LYS A 148 6.54 -5.49 15.44
N ASP A 149 5.68 -4.93 14.60
CA ASP A 149 5.65 -3.49 14.29
C ASP A 149 5.09 -2.70 15.48
N LYS A 150 5.78 -1.62 15.85
CA LYS A 150 5.41 -0.77 16.98
C LYS A 150 4.07 -0.08 16.73
N ALA A 151 3.81 0.33 15.49
CA ALA A 151 2.54 0.93 15.08
C ALA A 151 1.33 0.07 15.45
N TRP A 152 1.39 -1.24 15.21
CA TRP A 152 0.31 -2.15 15.59
C TRP A 152 0.25 -2.34 17.11
N LYS A 153 1.39 -2.53 17.79
CA LYS A 153 1.43 -2.75 19.25
C LYS A 153 0.88 -1.57 20.03
N ASP A 154 1.22 -0.36 19.62
CA ASP A 154 0.81 0.88 20.30
C ASP A 154 -0.69 1.14 20.09
N ALA A 155 -1.25 0.75 18.95
CA ALA A 155 -2.66 0.94 18.62
C ALA A 155 -3.56 -0.17 19.17
N TYR A 156 -3.07 -1.42 19.26
CA TYR A 156 -3.90 -2.57 19.62
C TYR A 156 -4.35 -2.52 21.09
N ASN A 157 -5.66 -2.63 21.30
CA ASN A 157 -6.27 -2.81 22.61
C ASN A 157 -7.27 -3.97 22.54
N GLU A 158 -7.08 -5.01 23.35
CA GLU A 158 -7.92 -6.21 23.35
C GLU A 158 -9.38 -5.97 23.77
N ASN A 159 -9.64 -4.85 24.46
CA ASN A 159 -10.96 -4.49 24.96
C ASN A 159 -11.71 -3.51 24.04
N GLU A 160 -11.06 -3.07 22.96
CA GLU A 160 -11.63 -2.12 22.01
C GLU A 160 -11.69 -2.71 20.60
N GLN A 161 -12.68 -2.26 19.83
CA GLN A 161 -12.80 -2.61 18.42
C GLN A 161 -12.40 -1.42 17.57
N HIS A 162 -11.95 -1.70 16.35
CA HIS A 162 -11.62 -0.66 15.36
C HIS A 162 -10.55 0.34 15.82
N CYS A 163 -9.60 -0.09 16.65
CA CYS A 163 -8.47 0.73 17.09
C CYS A 163 -7.67 1.22 15.89
N LYS A 164 -7.65 2.52 15.61
CA LYS A 164 -6.95 3.08 14.44
C LYS A 164 -5.44 3.05 14.63
N ILE A 165 -4.72 2.65 13.59
CA ILE A 165 -3.25 2.71 13.55
C ILE A 165 -2.84 4.03 12.92
N ASP A 166 -1.94 4.77 13.57
CA ASP A 166 -1.31 5.93 12.94
C ASP A 166 -0.39 5.47 11.80
N SER A 167 -0.75 5.84 10.57
CA SER A 167 -0.01 5.46 9.37
C SER A 167 1.40 6.07 9.32
N ASN A 168 1.63 7.20 9.98
CA ASN A 168 2.97 7.75 10.12
C ASN A 168 3.86 6.82 10.96
N GLN A 169 3.31 6.22 12.02
CA GLN A 169 4.06 5.26 12.84
C GLN A 169 4.40 4.00 12.03
N ILE A 170 3.49 3.52 11.17
CA ILE A 170 3.79 2.41 10.24
C ILE A 170 4.98 2.80 9.35
N LYS A 171 4.94 3.97 8.72
CA LYS A 171 6.03 4.45 7.86
C LYS A 171 7.36 4.54 8.63
N GLN A 172 7.35 5.09 9.85
CA GLN A 172 8.56 5.21 10.68
C GLN A 172 9.16 3.86 11.05
N ASP A 173 8.34 2.87 11.40
CA ASP A 173 8.82 1.52 11.71
C ASP A 173 9.63 0.95 10.53
N TYR A 174 9.15 1.12 9.29
CA TYR A 174 9.81 0.59 8.10
C TYR A 174 10.98 1.42 7.62
N ILE A 175 10.99 2.73 7.86
CA ILE A 175 12.20 3.55 7.68
C ILE A 175 13.32 3.03 8.60
N ASN A 176 13.00 2.73 9.86
CA ASN A 176 13.98 2.20 10.82
C ASN A 176 14.51 0.83 10.39
N TYR A 177 13.65 -0.08 9.92
CA TYR A 177 14.08 -1.41 9.44
C TYR A 177 14.98 -1.38 8.19
N ILE A 178 14.92 -0.32 7.39
CA ILE A 178 15.79 -0.15 6.21
C ILE A 178 17.14 0.47 6.60
N GLY A 179 17.16 1.27 7.67
CA GLY A 179 18.37 1.94 8.17
C GLY A 179 19.26 1.08 9.09
N GLU A 180 18.75 -0.07 9.54
CA GLU A 180 19.48 -1.11 10.30
C GLU A 180 20.30 -2.03 9.37
#